data_AF-A0A960L956-F1
#
_entry.id   AF-A0A960L956-F1
#
_cell.length_a   1.000
_cell.length_b   1.000
_cell.length_c   1.000
_cell.angle_alpha   90.00
_cell.angle_beta   90.00
_cell.angle_gamma   90.00
#
_symmetry.space_group_name_H-M   'P 1'
#
loop_
_entity.id
_entity.type
_entity.pdbx_description
1 polymer ?
#
loop_
_entity_poly.entity_id
_entity_poly.type
_entity_poly.pdbx_seq_one_letter_code
_entity_poly.pdbx_strand_id
1 'polypeptide(L)'
;MLAHKAEEEGIACVEGIAGGFGHVNYDAIPNVVYTHPEIASVGKTEEELTAAEIPYKKGVFPFIANGRARAIGETEGQVKILAHAETDRVLGVHILGASAGDLIAEAAVAIEFGASSEDIARSSHAHPTLAEILKEAALAVDGRAIHI
;
A
#
# COMPACT_ATOMS: atom_id res chain seq x y z
N MET A 1 2.15 3.08 -17.80
CA MET A 1 1.77 4.40 -18.37
C MET A 1 0.52 4.85 -17.63
N LEU A 2 0.64 5.82 -16.73
CA LEU A 2 -0.42 6.26 -15.82
C LEU A 2 -0.56 7.78 -15.89
N ALA A 3 -1.77 8.30 -15.67
CA ALA A 3 -2.06 9.73 -15.77
C ALA A 3 -1.30 10.53 -14.69
N HIS A 4 -1.47 10.17 -13.42
CA HIS A 4 -0.81 10.83 -12.28
C HIS A 4 0.72 10.75 -12.36
N LYS A 5 1.29 9.67 -12.90
CA LYS A 5 2.73 9.61 -13.21
C LYS A 5 3.17 10.73 -14.16
N ALA A 6 2.40 11.00 -15.21
CA ALA A 6 2.71 12.06 -16.16
C ALA A 6 2.48 13.47 -15.57
N GLU A 7 1.49 13.61 -14.68
CA GLU A 7 1.23 14.86 -13.95
C GLU A 7 2.41 15.21 -13.01
N GLU A 8 2.88 14.26 -12.20
CA GLU A 8 4.03 14.44 -11.29
C GLU A 8 5.32 14.77 -12.07
N GLU A 9 5.58 14.06 -13.17
CA GLU A 9 6.73 14.39 -14.04
C GLU A 9 6.59 15.76 -14.69
N GLY A 10 5.36 16.17 -15.01
CA GLY A 10 5.06 17.51 -15.51
C GLY A 10 5.42 18.58 -14.50
N ILE A 11 5.03 18.39 -13.22
CA ILE A 11 5.37 19.29 -12.10
C ILE A 11 6.89 19.36 -11.92
N ALA A 12 7.56 18.22 -11.76
CA ALA A 12 8.99 18.17 -11.57
C ALA A 12 9.76 18.84 -12.74
N CYS A 13 9.26 18.68 -13.97
CA CYS A 13 9.83 19.33 -15.15
C CYS A 13 9.71 20.87 -15.08
N VAL A 14 8.51 21.40 -14.81
CA VAL A 14 8.30 22.86 -14.76
C VAL A 14 9.00 23.52 -13.57
N GLU A 15 9.12 22.83 -12.44
CA GLU A 15 9.92 23.29 -11.29
C GLU A 15 11.40 23.43 -11.66
N GLY A 16 11.96 22.44 -12.38
CA GLY A 16 13.33 22.51 -12.91
C GLY A 16 13.53 23.64 -13.92
N ILE A 17 12.58 23.84 -14.85
CA ILE A 17 12.62 24.95 -15.83
C ILE A 17 12.59 26.31 -15.11
N ALA A 18 11.82 26.43 -14.03
CA ALA A 18 11.73 27.63 -13.21
C ALA A 18 12.99 27.90 -12.35
N GLY A 19 13.99 27.02 -12.39
CA GLY A 19 15.23 27.12 -11.60
C GLY A 19 15.10 26.58 -10.17
N GLY A 20 14.02 25.87 -9.85
CA GLY A 20 13.82 25.14 -8.60
C GLY A 20 14.33 23.70 -8.66
N PHE A 21 13.78 22.85 -7.80
CA PHE A 21 14.13 21.43 -7.71
C PHE A 21 12.90 20.57 -7.99
N GLY A 22 12.93 19.79 -9.07
CA GLY A 22 11.90 18.80 -9.36
C GLY A 22 12.29 17.42 -8.86
N HIS A 23 11.36 16.69 -8.26
CA HIS A 23 11.53 15.31 -7.84
C HIS A 23 10.25 14.51 -8.10
N VAL A 24 10.41 13.24 -8.44
CA VAL A 24 9.31 12.27 -8.50
C VAL A 24 9.77 11.02 -7.77
N ASN A 25 9.01 10.62 -6.75
CA ASN A 25 9.22 9.35 -6.08
C ASN A 25 8.49 8.23 -6.83
N TYR A 26 9.19 7.55 -7.74
CA TYR A 26 8.60 6.48 -8.54
C TYR A 26 8.16 5.25 -7.73
N ASP A 27 8.73 5.05 -6.54
CA ASP A 27 8.33 3.94 -5.66
C ASP A 27 6.96 4.20 -5.00
N ALA A 28 6.52 5.46 -4.92
CA ALA A 28 5.23 5.86 -4.32
C ALA A 28 4.13 6.13 -5.35
N ILE A 29 4.29 5.73 -6.62
CA ILE A 29 3.26 5.87 -7.66
C ILE A 29 2.30 4.67 -7.59
N PRO A 30 1.03 4.83 -7.16
CA PRO A 30 0.09 3.72 -7.13
C PRO A 30 -0.36 3.34 -8.54
N ASN A 31 -0.74 2.08 -8.73
CA ASN A 31 -1.40 1.58 -9.93
C ASN A 31 -2.73 0.94 -9.52
N VAL A 32 -3.81 1.27 -10.22
CA VAL A 32 -5.16 0.84 -9.88
C VAL A 32 -5.87 0.30 -11.12
N VAL A 33 -6.50 -0.85 -10.98
CA VAL A 33 -7.41 -1.45 -11.95
C VAL A 33 -8.80 -1.45 -11.35
N TYR A 34 -9.69 -0.65 -11.96
CA TYR A 34 -11.06 -0.44 -11.49
C TYR A 34 -12.03 -1.56 -11.93
N THR A 35 -11.64 -2.82 -11.70
CA THR A 35 -12.52 -3.99 -11.82
C THR A 35 -13.39 -4.14 -10.58
N HIS A 36 -14.25 -5.17 -10.57
CA HIS A 36 -14.98 -5.57 -9.37
C HIS A 36 -14.65 -7.03 -9.01
N PRO A 37 -13.94 -7.29 -7.89
CA PRO A 37 -13.32 -6.31 -7.00
C PRO A 37 -12.15 -5.53 -7.66
N GLU A 38 -11.78 -4.40 -7.07
CA GLU A 38 -10.67 -3.57 -7.55
C GLU A 38 -9.32 -4.22 -7.22
N ILE A 39 -8.29 -3.83 -7.98
CA ILE A 39 -6.91 -4.22 -7.74
C ILE A 39 -6.08 -2.95 -7.63
N ALA A 40 -5.27 -2.82 -6.59
CA ALA A 40 -4.35 -1.71 -6.42
C ALA A 40 -2.97 -2.18 -5.94
N SER A 41 -1.92 -1.49 -6.35
CA SER A 41 -0.56 -1.75 -5.90
C SER A 41 0.25 -0.46 -5.82
N VAL A 42 1.20 -0.38 -4.88
CA VAL A 42 2.23 0.67 -4.81
C VAL A 42 3.52 0.06 -4.28
N GLY A 43 4.68 0.56 -4.73
CA GLY A 43 5.98 -0.03 -4.43
C GLY A 43 6.28 -1.31 -5.21
N LYS A 44 7.15 -2.16 -4.65
CA LYS A 44 7.70 -3.35 -5.29
C LYS A 44 6.83 -4.60 -5.13
N THR A 45 6.85 -5.49 -6.12
CA THR A 45 6.26 -6.83 -6.02
C THR A 45 7.19 -7.84 -5.33
N GLU A 46 6.65 -9.01 -4.94
CA GLU A 46 7.48 -10.10 -4.39
C GLU A 46 8.53 -10.59 -5.41
N GLU A 47 8.17 -10.64 -6.69
CA GLU A 47 9.04 -11.04 -7.79
C GLU A 47 10.19 -10.03 -7.98
N GLU A 48 9.89 -8.73 -7.93
CA GLU A 48 10.90 -7.68 -8.02
C GLU A 48 11.87 -7.73 -6.84
N LEU A 49 11.36 -7.90 -5.62
CA LEU A 49 12.19 -8.04 -4.43
C LEU A 49 13.06 -9.30 -4.46
N THR A 50 12.50 -10.42 -4.92
CA THR A 50 13.23 -11.68 -5.06
C THR A 50 14.31 -11.57 -6.14
N ALA A 51 14.00 -10.96 -7.29
CA ALA A 51 14.96 -10.76 -8.38
C ALA A 51 16.09 -9.79 -8.00
N ALA A 52 15.81 -8.80 -7.14
CA ALA A 52 16.79 -7.87 -6.61
C ALA A 52 17.53 -8.38 -5.35
N GLU A 53 17.24 -9.62 -4.92
CA GLU A 53 17.81 -10.22 -3.69
C GLU A 53 17.59 -9.35 -2.44
N ILE A 54 16.47 -8.62 -2.38
CA ILE A 54 16.11 -7.78 -1.23
C ILE A 54 15.32 -8.63 -0.22
N PRO A 55 15.81 -8.78 1.03
CA PRO A 55 15.11 -9.58 2.02
C PRO A 55 13.86 -8.86 2.52
N TYR A 56 12.72 -9.57 2.54
CA TYR A 56 11.45 -9.02 2.98
C TYR A 56 10.64 -9.98 3.86
N LYS A 57 9.81 -9.40 4.73
CA LYS A 57 8.72 -10.04 5.45
C LYS A 57 7.40 -9.73 4.73
N LYS A 58 6.43 -10.61 4.89
CA LYS A 58 5.11 -10.49 4.26
C LYS A 58 4.00 -10.60 5.30
N GLY A 59 3.14 -9.60 5.33
CA GLY A 59 1.89 -9.60 6.08
C GLY A 59 0.70 -9.66 5.13
N VAL A 60 -0.30 -10.47 5.45
CA VAL A 60 -1.53 -10.61 4.66
C VAL A 60 -2.74 -10.61 5.58
N PHE A 61 -3.79 -9.88 5.21
CA PHE A 61 -5.06 -9.91 5.92
C PHE A 61 -6.25 -9.98 4.95
N PRO A 62 -7.19 -10.93 5.12
CA PRO A 62 -8.28 -11.14 4.19
C PRO A 62 -9.48 -10.22 4.48
N PHE A 63 -10.20 -9.80 3.44
CA PHE A 63 -11.40 -8.95 3.58
C PHE A 63 -12.52 -9.65 4.37
N ILE A 64 -12.63 -10.97 4.28
CA ILE A 64 -13.64 -11.75 5.01
C ILE A 64 -13.56 -11.60 6.54
N ALA A 65 -12.38 -11.29 7.08
CA ALA A 65 -12.16 -11.07 8.51
C ALA A 65 -12.50 -9.64 8.96
N ASN A 66 -12.77 -8.71 8.02
CA ASN A 66 -13.09 -7.32 8.35
C ASN A 66 -14.60 -7.11 8.55
N GLY A 67 -14.97 -6.45 9.65
CA GLY A 67 -16.36 -6.19 10.00
C GLY A 67 -17.08 -5.28 9.00
N ARG A 68 -16.41 -4.27 8.45
CA ARG A 68 -17.00 -3.36 7.45
C ARG A 68 -17.26 -4.06 6.13
N ALA A 69 -16.30 -4.84 5.63
CA ALA A 69 -16.41 -5.68 4.44
C ALA A 69 -17.64 -6.60 4.52
N ARG A 70 -17.80 -7.28 5.66
CA ARG A 70 -18.98 -8.12 5.93
C ARG A 70 -20.28 -7.30 5.95
N ALA A 71 -20.27 -6.12 6.55
CA ALA A 71 -21.47 -5.27 6.65
C ALA A 71 -21.97 -4.77 5.27
N ILE A 72 -21.06 -4.58 4.31
CA ILE A 72 -21.40 -4.12 2.96
C ILE A 72 -21.51 -5.25 1.93
N GLY A 73 -21.25 -6.50 2.32
CA GLY A 73 -21.32 -7.66 1.43
C GLY A 73 -20.09 -7.87 0.53
N GLU A 74 -19.00 -7.16 0.79
CA GLU A 74 -17.77 -7.13 -0.04
C GLU A 74 -16.63 -7.87 0.65
N THR A 75 -16.74 -9.19 0.78
CA THR A 75 -15.79 -10.01 1.57
C THR A 75 -14.66 -10.65 0.77
N GLU A 76 -14.69 -10.52 -0.56
CA GLU A 76 -13.67 -11.08 -1.44
C GLU A 76 -12.40 -10.24 -1.43
N GLY A 77 -11.24 -10.92 -1.41
CA GLY A 77 -9.93 -10.28 -1.54
C GLY A 77 -9.12 -10.20 -0.24
N GLN A 78 -8.01 -9.48 -0.31
CA GLN A 78 -6.99 -9.37 0.73
C GLN A 78 -6.09 -8.15 0.53
N VAL A 79 -5.48 -7.67 1.62
CA VAL A 79 -4.34 -6.74 1.58
C VAL A 79 -3.06 -7.53 1.87
N LYS A 80 -2.00 -7.22 1.13
CA LYS A 80 -0.63 -7.73 1.33
C LYS A 80 0.33 -6.56 1.50
N ILE A 81 1.13 -6.60 2.58
CA ILE A 81 2.22 -5.66 2.83
C ILE A 81 3.55 -6.41 2.81
N LEU A 82 4.51 -5.86 2.08
CA LEU A 82 5.90 -6.33 2.01
C LEU A 82 6.76 -5.29 2.72
N ALA A 83 7.51 -5.72 3.73
CA ALA A 83 8.40 -4.86 4.50
C ALA A 83 9.82 -5.43 4.51
N HIS A 84 10.83 -4.57 4.52
CA HIS A 84 12.22 -5.01 4.59
C HIS A 84 12.47 -5.83 5.86
N ALA A 85 13.16 -6.96 5.73
CA ALA A 85 13.27 -7.92 6.83
C ALA A 85 14.01 -7.37 8.07
N GLU A 86 14.97 -6.46 7.86
CA GLU A 86 15.81 -5.93 8.94
C GLU A 86 15.36 -4.57 9.46
N THR A 87 14.79 -3.73 8.59
CA THR A 87 14.50 -2.32 8.89
C THR A 87 13.01 -2.04 9.02
N ASP A 88 12.17 -3.01 8.69
CA ASP A 88 10.72 -2.92 8.68
C ASP A 88 10.12 -1.88 7.71
N ARG A 89 10.95 -1.18 6.92
CA ARG A 89 10.48 -0.22 5.91
C ARG A 89 9.52 -0.91 4.94
N VAL A 90 8.36 -0.29 4.70
CA VAL A 90 7.42 -0.77 3.68
C VAL A 90 8.05 -0.66 2.30
N LEU A 91 8.09 -1.79 1.59
CA LEU A 91 8.65 -1.92 0.24
C LEU A 91 7.56 -2.00 -0.82
N GLY A 92 6.37 -2.50 -0.46
CA GLY A 92 5.24 -2.55 -1.36
C GLY A 92 3.96 -2.98 -0.68
N VAL A 93 2.83 -2.50 -1.19
CA VAL A 93 1.48 -2.83 -0.72
C VAL A 93 0.62 -3.20 -1.92
N HIS A 94 -0.16 -4.27 -1.77
CA HIS A 94 -1.02 -4.80 -2.82
C HIS A 94 -2.39 -5.12 -2.24
N ILE A 95 -3.44 -4.71 -2.93
CA ILE A 95 -4.82 -4.84 -2.47
C ILE A 95 -5.64 -5.43 -3.61
N LEU A 96 -6.38 -6.49 -3.29
CA LEU A 96 -7.49 -7.00 -4.07
C LEU A 96 -8.72 -6.88 -3.18
N GLY A 97 -9.75 -6.15 -3.57
CA GLY A 97 -10.95 -5.98 -2.76
C GLY A 97 -11.73 -4.71 -3.08
N ALA A 98 -12.84 -4.49 -2.36
CA ALA A 98 -13.62 -3.26 -2.50
C ALA A 98 -12.81 -2.03 -2.06
N SER A 99 -12.93 -0.94 -2.80
CA SER A 99 -12.22 0.33 -2.55
C SER A 99 -10.69 0.19 -2.50
N ALA A 100 -10.10 -0.77 -3.23
CA ALA A 100 -8.65 -0.93 -3.28
C ALA A 100 -7.95 0.36 -3.76
N GLY A 101 -8.54 1.07 -4.73
CA GLY A 101 -8.02 2.34 -5.23
C GLY A 101 -8.05 3.48 -4.20
N ASP A 102 -9.02 3.47 -3.28
CA ASP A 102 -9.07 4.46 -2.19
C ASP A 102 -8.08 4.09 -1.07
N LEU A 103 -8.01 2.81 -0.72
CA LEU A 103 -7.18 2.30 0.38
C LEU A 103 -5.68 2.41 0.07
N ILE A 104 -5.28 2.24 -1.20
CA ILE A 104 -3.86 2.30 -1.59
C ILE A 104 -3.24 3.70 -1.37
N ALA A 105 -4.06 4.74 -1.24
CA ALA A 105 -3.58 6.09 -0.99
C ALA A 105 -2.83 6.20 0.35
N GLU A 106 -3.29 5.52 1.39
CA GLU A 106 -2.57 5.47 2.68
C GLU A 106 -1.20 4.80 2.52
N ALA A 107 -1.13 3.71 1.75
CA ALA A 107 0.13 3.01 1.48
C ALA A 107 1.11 3.85 0.66
N ALA A 108 0.62 4.63 -0.31
CA ALA A 108 1.45 5.55 -1.09
C ALA A 108 2.08 6.60 -0.18
N VAL A 109 1.30 7.19 0.75
CA VAL A 109 1.83 8.12 1.76
C VAL A 109 2.83 7.42 2.69
N ALA A 110 2.57 6.19 3.12
CA ALA A 110 3.51 5.45 3.96
C ALA A 110 4.87 5.23 3.27
N ILE A 111 4.88 4.88 1.98
CA ILE A 111 6.11 4.73 1.19
C ILE A 111 6.81 6.09 0.99
N GLU A 112 6.05 7.15 0.72
CA GLU A 112 6.58 8.51 0.56
C GLU A 112 7.36 8.98 1.79
N PHE A 113 6.85 8.68 2.98
CA PHE A 113 7.50 9.00 4.24
C PHE A 113 8.55 7.96 4.66
N GLY A 114 8.73 6.89 3.88
CA GLY A 114 9.67 5.81 4.18
C GLY A 114 9.32 5.06 5.47
N ALA A 115 8.03 4.98 5.79
CA ALA A 115 7.49 4.42 7.01
C ALA A 115 7.76 2.91 7.13
N SER A 116 7.74 2.43 8.37
CA SER A 116 7.76 1.02 8.71
C SER A 116 6.37 0.39 8.65
N SER A 117 6.28 -0.94 8.59
CA SER A 117 4.99 -1.62 8.78
C SER A 117 4.45 -1.40 10.19
N GLU A 118 5.33 -1.27 11.18
CA GLU A 118 4.96 -0.91 12.55
C GLU A 118 4.25 0.46 12.64
N ASP A 119 4.67 1.46 11.87
CA ASP A 119 4.03 2.78 11.84
C ASP A 119 2.57 2.70 11.37
N ILE A 120 2.29 1.91 10.32
CA ILE A 120 0.92 1.65 9.85
C ILE A 120 0.13 0.88 10.91
N ALA A 121 0.71 -0.21 11.43
CA ALA A 121 0.08 -1.07 12.43
C ALA A 121 -0.34 -0.32 13.71
N ARG A 122 0.48 0.64 14.15
CA ARG A 122 0.24 1.44 15.36
C ARG A 122 -0.64 2.65 15.13
N SER A 123 -0.83 3.07 13.89
CA SER A 123 -1.73 4.17 13.56
C SER A 123 -3.19 3.82 13.87
N SER A 124 -3.93 4.83 14.34
CA SER A 124 -5.35 4.66 14.67
C SER A 124 -6.17 4.60 13.39
N HIS A 125 -6.89 3.49 13.20
CA HIS A 125 -7.81 3.29 12.10
C HIS A 125 -9.23 3.30 12.65
N ALA A 126 -10.13 4.01 11.99
CA ALA A 126 -11.52 4.11 12.44
C ALA A 126 -12.23 2.75 12.35
N HIS A 127 -13.10 2.47 13.31
CA HIS A 127 -13.90 1.25 13.35
C HIS A 127 -15.41 1.55 13.21
N PRO A 128 -16.17 0.82 12.37
CA PRO A 128 -15.72 -0.15 11.38
C PRO A 128 -15.40 0.51 10.02
N THR A 129 -14.19 0.29 9.49
CA THR A 129 -13.77 0.71 8.14
C THR A 129 -12.98 -0.37 7.40
N LEU A 130 -12.90 -0.25 6.07
CA LEU A 130 -12.04 -1.13 5.27
C LEU A 130 -10.55 -0.85 5.52
N ALA A 131 -10.19 0.37 5.97
CA ALA A 131 -8.81 0.72 6.28
C ALA A 131 -8.20 -0.15 7.40
N GLU A 132 -9.03 -0.68 8.31
CA GLU A 132 -8.57 -1.64 9.34
C GLU A 132 -7.88 -2.88 8.73
N ILE A 133 -8.15 -3.22 7.47
CA ILE A 133 -7.50 -4.32 6.74
C ILE A 133 -6.01 -4.00 6.50
N LEU A 134 -5.65 -2.75 6.19
CA LEU A 134 -4.25 -2.32 6.08
C LEU A 134 -3.53 -2.46 7.43
N LYS A 135 -4.16 -1.98 8.51
CA LYS A 135 -3.63 -2.10 9.86
C LYS A 135 -3.31 -3.54 10.25
N GLU A 136 -4.25 -4.45 10.01
CA GLU A 136 -4.07 -5.87 10.34
C GLU A 136 -3.04 -6.55 9.42
N ALA A 137 -3.01 -6.20 8.13
CA ALA A 137 -1.96 -6.69 7.22
C ALA A 137 -0.57 -6.20 7.66
N ALA A 138 -0.46 -4.98 8.19
CA ALA A 138 0.76 -4.44 8.74
C ALA A 138 1.19 -5.17 10.02
N LEU A 139 0.25 -5.42 10.95
CA LEU A 139 0.51 -6.27 12.13
C LEU A 139 0.93 -7.69 11.74
N ALA A 140 0.37 -8.24 10.66
CA ALA A 140 0.68 -9.57 10.15
C ALA A 140 2.10 -9.70 9.61
N VAL A 141 2.79 -8.60 9.25
CA VAL A 141 4.20 -8.63 8.83
C VAL A 141 5.08 -9.26 9.90
N ASP A 142 4.75 -9.04 11.18
CA ASP A 142 5.42 -9.64 12.34
C ASP A 142 4.62 -10.80 12.99
N GLY A 143 3.56 -11.29 12.33
CA GLY A 143 2.69 -12.33 12.88
C GLY A 143 1.87 -11.89 14.10
N ARG A 144 1.54 -10.59 14.21
CA ARG A 144 0.84 -9.99 15.36
C ARG A 144 -0.59 -9.53 15.03
N ALA A 145 -1.17 -9.98 13.92
CA ALA A 145 -2.56 -9.67 13.59
C ALA A 145 -3.50 -10.14 14.70
N ILE A 146 -4.52 -9.34 15.00
CA ILE A 146 -5.41 -9.53 16.15
C ILE A 146 -6.70 -10.24 15.74
N HIS A 147 -7.19 -9.97 14.54
CA HIS A 147 -8.55 -10.31 14.10
C HIS A 147 -8.61 -11.37 12.99
N ILE A 148 -7.63 -12.28 12.93
CA ILE A 148 -7.55 -13.32 11.89
C ILE A 148 -8.47 -14.52 12.17
#